data_AF-A0A923V6Z8-F1
#
_entry.id   AF-A0A923V6Z8-F1
#
_cell.length_a   1.000
_cell.length_b   1.000
_cell.length_c   1.000
_cell.angle_alpha   90.00
_cell.angle_beta   90.00
_cell.angle_gamma   90.00
#
_symmetry.space_group_name_H-M   'P 1'
#
loop_
_entity.id
_entity.type
_entity.pdbx_description
1 polymer ?
#
loop_
_entity_poly.entity_id
_entity_poly.type
_entity_poly.pdbx_seq_one_letter_code
_entity_poly.pdbx_strand_id
1 'polypeptide(L)'
;MLNPRSFSEIFEEIQSDHQSETVDSQASVKMNAGWETSLEPSHLAFLMGRISQVTPSQKAKHQAYPARPRPAHLFSVEEILAYENLRAHSPILNNNFNLRELRSAYRHSVLKTHPDQGGTAESFQAVKKSYQILLAFVNK
;
A
#
# COMPACT_ATOMS: atom_id res chain seq x y z
N MET A 1 4.70 -36.50 40.57
CA MET A 1 4.04 -37.21 39.45
C MET A 1 2.98 -36.28 38.91
N LEU A 2 3.13 -35.80 37.68
CA LEU A 2 2.22 -34.85 37.04
C LEU A 2 1.24 -35.64 36.17
N ASN A 3 -0.06 -35.56 36.47
CA ASN A 3 -1.11 -36.18 35.65
C ASN A 3 -1.23 -35.41 34.32
N PRO A 4 -1.10 -36.06 33.15
CA PRO A 4 -1.45 -35.41 31.90
C PRO A 4 -2.98 -35.38 31.78
N ARG A 5 -3.59 -34.20 31.88
CA ARG A 5 -5.01 -34.02 31.53
C ARG A 5 -5.22 -34.48 30.09
N SER A 6 -6.27 -35.28 29.88
CA SER A 6 -6.59 -35.81 28.56
C SER A 6 -7.08 -34.67 27.67
N PHE A 7 -6.66 -34.66 26.39
CA PHE A 7 -7.05 -33.63 25.42
C PHE A 7 -8.57 -33.49 25.26
N SER A 8 -9.32 -34.57 25.55
CA SER A 8 -10.78 -34.60 25.56
C SER A 8 -11.39 -33.70 26.65
N GLU A 9 -10.80 -33.64 27.84
CA GLU A 9 -11.29 -32.81 28.95
C GLU A 9 -11.10 -31.32 28.65
N ILE A 10 -9.99 -30.97 28.00
CA ILE A 10 -9.70 -29.57 27.59
C ILE A 10 -10.71 -29.12 26.53
N PHE A 11 -11.12 -30.02 25.62
CA PHE A 11 -12.04 -29.67 24.54
C PHE A 11 -13.49 -29.50 25.01
N GLU A 12 -13.92 -30.28 26.00
CA GLU A 12 -15.25 -30.08 26.63
C GLU A 12 -15.30 -28.78 27.44
N GLU A 13 -14.23 -28.41 28.15
CA GLU A 13 -14.14 -27.17 28.92
C GLU A 13 -14.26 -25.92 28.01
N ILE A 14 -13.65 -25.95 26.82
CA ILE A 14 -13.73 -24.86 25.84
C ILE A 14 -15.14 -24.72 25.23
N GLN A 15 -15.88 -25.82 25.08
CA GLN A 15 -17.26 -25.75 24.57
C GLN A 15 -18.27 -25.29 25.61
N SER A 16 -18.03 -25.54 26.91
CA SER A 16 -18.91 -25.07 27.98
C SER A 16 -18.87 -23.56 28.21
N ASP A 17 -17.78 -22.88 27.86
CA ASP A 17 -17.62 -21.44 28.10
C ASP A 17 -18.31 -20.52 27.06
N HIS A 18 -18.89 -21.09 25.99
CA HIS A 18 -19.48 -20.29 24.90
C HIS A 18 -21.03 -20.28 24.84
N GLN A 19 -21.74 -20.73 25.88
CA GLN A 19 -23.22 -20.75 25.89
C GLN A 19 -23.91 -19.76 26.85
N SER A 20 -23.27 -18.65 27.22
CA SER A 20 -24.00 -17.58 27.90
C SER A 20 -23.52 -16.19 27.49
N GLU A 21 -24.11 -15.65 26.43
CA GLU A 21 -24.46 -14.22 26.36
C GLU A 21 -25.28 -13.95 25.09
N THR A 22 -26.60 -13.90 25.27
CA THR A 22 -27.53 -13.31 24.30
C THR A 22 -27.89 -11.90 24.75
N VAL A 23 -28.01 -11.00 23.76
CA VAL A 23 -28.66 -9.67 23.79
C VAL A 23 -27.76 -8.60 24.40
N ASP A 24 -27.28 -7.56 23.70
CA ASP A 24 -28.06 -6.61 22.92
C ASP A 24 -27.22 -5.79 21.93
N SER A 25 -27.93 -5.23 20.97
CA SER A 25 -27.54 -4.32 19.89
C SER A 25 -26.40 -3.33 20.15
N GLN A 26 -25.39 -3.27 19.27
CA GLN A 26 -24.93 -2.04 18.59
C GLN A 26 -23.71 -2.26 17.68
N ALA A 27 -23.84 -1.77 16.45
CA ALA A 27 -22.80 -1.35 15.50
C ALA A 27 -21.39 -1.94 15.69
N SER A 28 -21.07 -3.00 14.94
CA SER A 28 -19.69 -3.39 14.70
C SER A 28 -19.37 -3.39 13.21
N VAL A 29 -18.35 -2.61 12.89
CA VAL A 29 -17.65 -2.59 11.61
C VAL A 29 -17.33 -4.03 11.21
N LYS A 30 -17.93 -4.53 10.13
CA LYS A 30 -17.58 -5.83 9.57
C LYS A 30 -16.16 -5.76 9.00
N MET A 31 -15.18 -6.10 9.84
CA MET A 31 -13.88 -6.58 9.41
C MET A 31 -14.13 -7.87 8.63
N ASN A 32 -14.13 -7.76 7.31
CA ASN A 32 -14.39 -8.87 6.41
C ASN A 32 -13.15 -9.79 6.40
N ALA A 33 -13.09 -10.73 7.34
CA ALA A 33 -12.13 -11.83 7.30
C ALA A 33 -12.48 -12.71 6.09
N GLY A 34 -11.60 -12.77 5.10
CA GLY A 34 -11.83 -13.37 3.77
C GLY A 34 -11.96 -14.90 3.73
N TRP A 35 -12.54 -15.52 4.76
CA TRP A 35 -12.76 -16.98 4.84
C TRP A 35 -14.20 -17.35 5.19
N GLU A 36 -15.07 -16.41 5.56
CA GLU A 36 -16.52 -16.64 5.59
C GLU A 36 -17.10 -16.37 4.20
N THR A 37 -17.14 -17.41 3.37
CA THR A 37 -18.14 -17.47 2.30
C THR A 37 -19.52 -17.63 2.94
N SER A 38 -20.03 -16.56 3.55
CA SER A 38 -21.47 -16.41 3.73
C SER A 38 -22.04 -16.42 2.32
N LEU A 39 -22.68 -17.52 1.93
CA LEU A 39 -23.47 -17.56 0.70
C LEU A 39 -24.60 -16.55 0.87
N GLU A 40 -24.31 -15.31 0.47
CA GLU A 40 -25.25 -14.21 0.45
C GLU A 40 -26.50 -14.70 -0.31
N PRO A 41 -27.71 -14.60 0.29
CA PRO A 41 -28.95 -15.05 -0.34
C PRO A 41 -29.16 -14.44 -1.74
N SER A 42 -28.62 -13.25 -1.96
CA SER A 42 -28.59 -12.56 -3.25
C SER A 42 -27.71 -13.28 -4.29
N HIS A 43 -26.56 -13.82 -3.89
CA HIS A 43 -25.67 -14.61 -4.75
C HIS A 43 -26.29 -15.97 -5.11
N LEU A 44 -26.94 -16.63 -4.15
CA LEU A 44 -27.69 -17.87 -4.40
C LEU A 44 -28.88 -17.64 -5.34
N ALA A 45 -29.61 -16.54 -5.17
CA ALA A 45 -30.73 -16.20 -6.03
C ALA A 45 -30.30 -15.84 -7.47
N PHE A 46 -29.10 -15.26 -7.64
CA PHE A 46 -28.47 -15.10 -8.95
C PHE A 46 -28.11 -16.45 -9.59
N LEU A 47 -27.50 -17.37 -8.82
CA LEU A 47 -27.13 -18.71 -9.31
C LEU A 47 -28.35 -19.54 -9.71
N MET A 48 -29.47 -19.41 -9.00
CA MET A 48 -30.73 -20.09 -9.34
C MET A 48 -31.51 -19.43 -10.49
N GLY A 49 -30.93 -18.41 -11.16
CA GLY A 49 -31.54 -17.77 -12.33
C GLY A 49 -32.83 -17.00 -12.04
N ARG A 50 -33.13 -16.70 -10.75
CA ARG A 50 -34.36 -16.02 -10.33
C ARG A 50 -34.27 -14.49 -10.35
N ILE A 51 -33.06 -13.95 -10.51
CA ILE A 51 -32.84 -12.50 -10.63
C ILE A 51 -32.37 -12.22 -12.06
N SER A 52 -33.23 -11.60 -12.86
CA SER A 52 -32.82 -11.00 -14.14
C SER A 52 -31.76 -9.94 -13.84
N GLN A 53 -30.52 -10.22 -14.26
CA GLN A 53 -29.36 -9.33 -14.35
C GLN A 53 -29.52 -7.98 -13.65
N VAL A 54 -29.13 -7.89 -12.38
CA VAL A 54 -28.85 -6.59 -11.76
C VAL A 54 -27.62 -6.06 -12.49
N THR A 55 -27.84 -5.16 -13.46
CA THR A 55 -26.75 -4.45 -14.09
C THR A 55 -25.94 -3.77 -12.99
N PRO A 56 -24.60 -3.88 -12.98
CA PRO A 56 -23.81 -3.14 -12.01
C PRO A 56 -24.12 -1.67 -12.25
N SER A 57 -24.81 -1.05 -11.28
CA SER A 57 -25.12 0.37 -11.28
C SER A 57 -23.83 1.10 -11.63
N GLN A 58 -23.79 1.68 -12.84
CA GLN A 58 -22.64 2.40 -13.34
C GLN A 58 -22.46 3.59 -12.40
N LYS A 59 -21.57 3.42 -11.40
CA LYS A 59 -21.21 4.51 -10.50
C LYS A 59 -20.85 5.68 -11.39
N ALA A 60 -21.56 6.80 -11.21
CA ALA A 60 -21.37 8.00 -12.00
C ALA A 60 -19.87 8.28 -12.07
N LYS A 61 -19.31 8.29 -13.28
CA LYS A 61 -17.90 8.59 -13.49
C LYS A 61 -17.71 10.04 -13.08
N HIS A 62 -17.26 10.28 -11.84
CA HIS A 62 -16.83 11.60 -11.42
C HIS A 62 -15.76 12.06 -12.42
N GLN A 63 -16.07 13.12 -13.17
CA GLN A 63 -15.08 13.73 -14.05
C GLN A 63 -13.93 14.23 -13.18
N ALA A 64 -12.77 13.61 -13.34
CA ALA A 64 -11.57 14.03 -12.64
C ALA A 64 -11.22 15.44 -13.11
N TYR A 65 -11.25 16.41 -12.19
CA TYR A 65 -10.81 17.76 -12.50
C TYR A 65 -9.32 17.74 -12.91
N PRO A 66 -8.94 18.52 -13.94
CA PRO A 66 -7.54 18.60 -14.33
C PRO A 66 -6.73 19.15 -13.15
N ALA A 67 -5.72 18.37 -12.72
CA ALA A 67 -4.84 18.79 -11.64
C ALA A 67 -4.06 20.04 -12.07
N ARG A 68 -4.03 21.07 -11.20
CA ARG A 68 -3.21 22.26 -11.45
C ARG A 68 -1.73 21.87 -11.45
N PRO A 69 -0.90 22.47 -12.34
CA PRO A 69 0.53 22.21 -12.34
C PRO A 69 1.15 22.69 -11.02
N ARG A 70 2.04 21.86 -10.45
CA ARG A 70 2.77 22.19 -9.22
C ARG A 70 3.86 23.23 -9.52
N PRO A 71 4.08 24.22 -8.64
CA PRO A 71 5.20 25.15 -8.78
C PRO A 71 6.54 24.40 -8.70
N ALA A 72 7.56 24.93 -9.39
CA ALA A 72 8.91 24.39 -9.33
C ALA A 72 9.57 24.70 -7.97
N HIS A 73 10.42 23.79 -7.51
CA HIS A 73 11.17 23.97 -6.27
C HIS A 73 12.25 25.04 -6.42
N LEU A 74 12.47 25.80 -5.34
CA LEU A 74 13.58 26.75 -5.23
C LEU A 74 14.72 26.04 -4.52
N PHE A 75 15.72 25.60 -5.28
CA PHE A 75 16.87 24.87 -4.75
C PHE A 75 17.99 25.80 -4.31
N SER A 76 18.69 25.43 -3.23
CA SER A 76 20.03 25.93 -2.92
C SER A 76 21.07 25.32 -3.87
N VAL A 77 22.29 25.87 -3.87
CA VAL A 77 23.39 25.42 -4.75
C VAL A 77 23.67 23.93 -4.59
N GLU A 78 23.67 23.41 -3.36
CA GLU A 78 23.90 21.98 -3.08
C GLU A 78 22.75 21.10 -3.59
N GLU A 79 21.51 21.56 -3.44
CA GLU A 79 20.31 20.85 -3.89
C GLU A 79 20.23 20.82 -5.43
N ILE A 80 20.72 21.86 -6.12
CA ILE A 80 20.82 21.88 -7.59
C ILE A 80 21.78 20.78 -8.06
N LEU A 81 22.97 20.70 -7.50
CA LEU A 81 23.96 19.67 -7.87
C LEU A 81 23.44 18.25 -7.55
N ALA A 82 22.75 18.09 -6.42
CA ALA A 82 22.10 16.82 -6.08
C ALA A 82 21.01 16.46 -7.10
N TYR A 83 20.18 17.43 -7.49
CA TYR A 83 19.13 17.25 -8.48
C TYR A 83 19.67 16.85 -9.85
N GLU A 84 20.70 17.54 -10.35
CA GLU A 84 21.32 17.25 -11.64
C GLU A 84 21.92 15.84 -11.68
N ASN A 85 22.64 15.45 -10.62
CA ASN A 85 23.20 14.10 -10.49
C ASN A 85 22.11 13.01 -10.53
N LEU A 86 21.01 13.20 -9.79
CA LEU A 86 19.95 12.19 -9.76
C LEU A 86 19.15 12.17 -11.08
N ARG A 87 18.97 13.32 -11.72
CA ARG A 87 18.30 13.47 -13.01
C ARG A 87 19.08 12.80 -14.16
N ALA A 88 20.41 12.82 -14.12
CA ALA A 88 21.25 12.16 -15.12
C ALA A 88 20.93 10.66 -15.25
N HIS A 89 20.57 9.99 -14.14
CA HIS A 89 20.24 8.56 -14.13
C HIS A 89 18.73 8.28 -14.25
N SER A 90 17.89 9.24 -13.86
CA SER A 90 16.43 9.14 -13.91
C SER A 90 15.79 10.33 -14.64
N PRO A 91 15.50 10.21 -15.94
CA PRO A 91 14.87 11.28 -16.73
C PRO A 91 13.40 11.55 -16.33
N ILE A 92 12.84 10.72 -15.45
CA ILE A 92 11.47 10.81 -14.96
C ILE A 92 11.32 11.94 -13.91
N LEU A 93 12.42 12.41 -13.32
CA LEU A 93 12.37 13.43 -12.28
C LEU A 93 12.22 14.83 -12.89
N ASN A 94 11.12 15.50 -12.54
CA ASN A 94 10.82 16.88 -12.93
C ASN A 94 11.17 17.86 -11.80
N ASN A 95 11.42 19.14 -12.11
CA ASN A 95 11.76 20.16 -11.11
C ASN A 95 10.67 20.38 -10.02
N ASN A 96 9.43 19.96 -10.25
CA ASN A 96 8.29 20.12 -9.34
C ASN A 96 7.87 18.77 -8.69
N PHE A 97 8.85 17.90 -8.43
CA PHE A 97 8.63 16.55 -7.94
C PHE A 97 8.00 16.52 -6.54
N ASN A 98 7.23 15.47 -6.25
CA ASN A 98 6.78 15.13 -4.89
C ASN A 98 7.67 14.00 -4.32
N LEU A 99 7.62 13.77 -3.02
CA LEU A 99 8.31 12.71 -2.31
C LEU A 99 8.14 11.33 -2.96
N ARG A 100 6.94 11.01 -3.46
CA ARG A 100 6.68 9.74 -4.16
C ARG A 100 7.48 9.65 -5.47
N GLU A 101 7.55 10.73 -6.23
CA GLU A 101 8.30 10.81 -7.49
C GLU A 101 9.81 10.76 -7.22
N LEU A 102 10.29 11.44 -6.18
CA LEU A 102 11.68 11.38 -5.73
C LEU A 102 12.09 9.95 -5.35
N ARG A 103 11.28 9.26 -4.54
CA ARG A 103 11.53 7.85 -4.16
C ARG A 103 11.54 6.92 -5.37
N SER A 104 10.60 7.13 -6.29
CA SER A 104 10.52 6.35 -7.53
C SER A 104 11.77 6.56 -8.38
N ALA A 105 12.16 7.82 -8.61
CA ALA A 105 13.36 8.18 -9.35
C ALA A 105 14.61 7.56 -8.73
N TYR A 106 14.76 7.65 -7.40
CA TYR A 106 15.86 7.03 -6.66
C TYR A 106 15.92 5.52 -6.87
N ARG A 107 14.78 4.82 -6.76
CA ARG A 107 14.72 3.37 -6.99
C ARG A 107 15.18 3.01 -8.40
N HIS A 108 14.73 3.76 -9.40
CA HIS A 108 15.15 3.55 -10.79
C HIS A 108 16.65 3.81 -10.99
N SER A 109 17.19 4.89 -10.41
CA SER A 109 18.62 5.20 -10.52
C SER A 109 19.47 4.15 -9.82
N VAL A 110 19.06 3.67 -8.64
CA VAL A 110 19.78 2.65 -7.87
C VAL A 110 19.89 1.34 -8.65
N LEU A 111 18.81 0.89 -9.28
CA LEU A 111 18.86 -0.34 -10.08
C LEU A 111 19.84 -0.18 -11.24
N LYS A 112 19.85 0.97 -11.91
CA LYS A 112 20.76 1.22 -13.04
C LYS A 112 22.23 1.35 -12.62
N THR A 113 22.50 1.95 -11.47
CA THR A 113 23.88 2.19 -11.00
C THR A 113 24.40 1.08 -10.08
N HIS A 114 23.60 0.04 -9.83
CA HIS A 114 23.99 -1.06 -8.95
C HIS A 114 25.23 -1.78 -9.49
N PRO A 115 26.27 -2.03 -8.69
CA PRO A 115 27.50 -2.70 -9.15
C PRO A 115 27.21 -4.09 -9.72
N ASP A 116 26.31 -4.87 -9.11
CA ASP A 116 25.95 -6.20 -9.61
C ASP A 116 25.22 -6.19 -10.96
N GLN A 117 24.69 -5.04 -11.38
CA GLN A 117 23.99 -4.88 -12.66
C GLN A 117 24.85 -4.15 -13.72
N GLY A 118 26.16 -4.03 -13.47
CA GLY A 118 27.10 -3.38 -14.38
C GLY A 118 27.29 -1.87 -14.13
N GLY A 119 26.79 -1.34 -13.01
CA GLY A 119 27.10 0.01 -12.55
C GLY A 119 28.43 0.10 -11.79
N THR A 120 28.77 1.28 -11.30
CA THR A 120 29.97 1.52 -10.47
C THR A 120 29.58 1.85 -9.04
N ALA A 121 30.38 1.39 -8.07
CA ALA A 121 30.14 1.72 -6.66
C ALA A 121 30.14 3.23 -6.40
N GLU A 122 30.97 3.99 -7.13
CA GLU A 122 31.04 5.44 -7.05
C GLU A 122 29.72 6.11 -7.49
N SER A 123 29.19 5.73 -8.66
CA SER A 123 27.92 6.27 -9.16
C SER A 123 26.74 5.91 -8.24
N PHE A 124 26.73 4.69 -7.70
CA PHE A 124 25.75 4.28 -6.71
C PHE A 124 25.79 5.15 -5.44
N GLN A 125 26.99 5.41 -4.92
CA GLN A 125 27.17 6.29 -3.75
C GLN A 125 26.77 7.74 -4.05
N ALA A 126 27.11 8.27 -5.23
CA ALA A 126 26.71 9.61 -5.65
C ALA A 126 25.18 9.76 -5.70
N VAL A 127 24.48 8.79 -6.31
CA VAL A 127 23.00 8.73 -6.36
C VAL A 127 22.40 8.64 -4.96
N LYS A 128 23.01 7.88 -4.05
CA LYS A 128 22.56 7.78 -2.66
C LYS A 128 22.71 9.10 -1.91
N LYS A 129 23.85 9.78 -2.04
CA LYS A 129 24.11 11.08 -1.41
C LYS A 129 23.15 12.15 -1.93
N SER A 130 22.97 12.24 -3.25
CA SER A 130 22.04 13.22 -3.84
C SER A 130 20.60 13.00 -3.38
N TYR A 131 20.15 11.74 -3.30
CA TYR A 131 18.83 11.41 -2.76
C TYR A 131 18.67 11.86 -1.30
N GLN A 132 19.68 11.70 -0.45
CA GLN A 132 19.61 12.14 0.95
C GLN A 132 19.45 13.66 1.09
N ILE A 133 20.17 14.43 0.28
CA ILE A 133 20.06 15.90 0.25
C ILE A 133 18.65 16.32 -0.17
N LEU A 134 18.13 15.75 -1.27
CA LEU A 134 16.80 16.06 -1.78
C LEU A 134 15.69 15.57 -0.83
N LEU A 135 15.90 14.46 -0.14
CA LEU A 135 14.96 13.94 0.86
C LEU A 135 14.88 14.88 2.06
N ALA A 136 16.02 15.42 2.52
CA ALA A 136 16.03 16.43 3.55
C ALA A 136 15.28 17.69 3.09
N PHE A 137 15.49 18.15 1.85
CA PHE A 137 14.75 19.29 1.28
C PHE A 137 13.23 19.09 1.31
N VAL A 138 12.73 17.93 0.90
CA VAL A 138 11.28 17.66 0.85
C VAL A 138 10.65 17.50 2.24
N ASN A 139 11.44 17.07 3.22
CA ASN A 139 10.96 16.86 4.60
C ASN A 139 11.15 18.09 5.51
N LYS A 140 11.77 19.17 5.02
CA LYS A 140 11.81 20.47 5.71
C LYS A 140 10.42 21.09 5.71
#